data_AF-A0A7R9K2T8-F1
#
_entry.id   AF-A0A7R9K2T8-F1
#
_cell.length_a   1.000
_cell.length_b   1.000
_cell.length_c   1.000
_cell.angle_alpha   90.00
_cell.angle_beta   90.00
_cell.angle_gamma   90.00
#
_symmetry.space_group_name_H-M   'P 1'
#
loop_
_entity.id
_entity.type
_entity.pdbx_description
1 polymer ?
#
loop_
_entity_poly.entity_id
_entity_poly.type
_entity_poly.pdbx_seq_one_letter_code
_entity_poly.pdbx_strand_id
1 'polypeptide(L)'
;MIRTLLLLSTLGLISVLGYECKDVVSRADWGAQTPRAILPMDVPVPYIILHHTYIPKSCNTSSSCAAAMQTMQNHHKDGLGWNDIGYK
;
A
#
# COMPACT_ATOMS: atom_id res chain seq x y z
N MET A 1 -31.38 -49.54 10.96
CA MET A 1 -31.81 -49.18 9.59
C MET A 1 -32.31 -47.75 9.61
N ILE A 2 -31.56 -46.82 9.03
CA ILE A 2 -31.97 -45.87 7.98
C ILE A 2 -30.89 -44.80 7.94
N ARG A 3 -30.19 -44.83 6.80
CA ARG A 3 -29.20 -43.90 6.32
C ARG A 3 -29.93 -42.63 5.92
N THR A 4 -29.66 -41.49 6.54
CA THR A 4 -30.07 -40.21 5.97
C THR A 4 -28.96 -39.74 5.04
N LEU A 5 -29.31 -39.67 3.75
CA LEU A 5 -28.47 -39.35 2.60
C LEU A 5 -27.62 -38.09 2.80
N LEU A 6 -26.37 -38.17 2.33
CA LEU A 6 -25.58 -37.00 1.95
C LEU A 6 -26.32 -36.17 0.90
N LEU A 7 -26.54 -34.88 1.19
CA LEU A 7 -26.66 -33.86 0.15
C LEU A 7 -25.32 -33.12 0.12
N LEU A 8 -24.43 -33.54 -0.77
CA LEU A 8 -23.33 -32.70 -1.26
C LEU A 8 -23.97 -31.50 -1.98
N SER A 9 -24.21 -30.41 -1.28
CA SER A 9 -24.24 -29.10 -1.93
C SER A 9 -22.80 -28.58 -1.88
N THR A 10 -22.07 -28.77 -2.96
CA THR A 10 -20.86 -27.99 -3.22
C THR A 10 -21.28 -26.52 -3.28
N LEU A 11 -21.33 -25.82 -2.15
CA LEU A 11 -21.18 -24.37 -2.17
C LEU A 11 -19.78 -24.16 -2.72
N GLY A 12 -19.78 -23.83 -4.02
CA GLY A 12 -18.57 -23.73 -4.81
C GLY A 12 -17.54 -22.88 -4.10
N LEU A 13 -16.28 -23.19 -4.39
CA LEU A 13 -15.23 -22.19 -4.38
C LEU A 13 -15.73 -21.00 -5.20
N ILE A 14 -16.42 -20.06 -4.56
CA ILE A 14 -16.29 -18.66 -4.92
C ILE A 14 -14.88 -18.35 -4.43
N SER A 15 -13.89 -18.68 -5.26
CA SER A 15 -12.67 -17.89 -5.23
C SER A 15 -13.16 -16.48 -5.52
N VAL A 16 -13.39 -15.70 -4.46
CA VAL A 16 -13.39 -14.25 -4.58
C VAL A 16 -12.08 -14.00 -5.29
N LEU A 17 -12.14 -13.59 -6.56
CA LEU A 17 -10.97 -13.13 -7.27
C LEU A 17 -10.59 -11.83 -6.57
N GLY A 18 -9.95 -11.97 -5.41
CA GLY A 18 -9.21 -10.92 -4.77
C GLY A 18 -8.15 -10.57 -5.79
N TYR A 19 -8.32 -9.43 -6.43
CA TYR A 19 -7.22 -8.78 -7.10
C TYR A 19 -6.20 -8.50 -5.98
N GLU A 20 -5.23 -9.38 -5.82
CA GLU A 20 -4.09 -9.04 -4.99
C GLU A 20 -3.41 -7.87 -5.70
N CYS A 21 -3.21 -6.78 -4.96
CA CYS A 21 -2.29 -5.73 -5.38
C CYS A 21 -0.89 -6.33 -5.28
N LYS A 22 -0.55 -7.18 -6.25
CA LYS A 22 0.77 -7.77 -6.36
C LYS A 22 1.73 -6.61 -6.63
N ASP A 23 2.82 -6.60 -5.86
CA ASP A 23 3.97 -5.71 -6.03
C ASP A 23 3.92 -4.34 -5.32
N VAL A 24 3.18 -4.20 -4.21
CA VAL A 24 3.39 -3.05 -3.29
C VAL A 24 4.67 -3.27 -2.47
N VAL A 25 5.70 -2.45 -2.72
CA VAL A 25 6.92 -2.43 -1.90
C VAL A 25 6.60 -1.88 -0.52
N SER A 26 6.83 -2.67 0.53
CA SER A 26 6.47 -2.24 1.88
C SER A 26 7.35 -1.09 2.36
N ARG A 27 6.89 -0.36 3.37
CA ARG A 27 7.67 0.69 4.04
C ARG A 27 9.03 0.20 4.52
N ALA A 28 9.08 -1.02 5.05
CA ALA A 28 10.33 -1.61 5.53
C ALA A 28 11.30 -1.86 4.36
N ASP A 29 10.79 -2.33 3.23
CA ASP A 29 11.62 -2.72 2.07
C ASP A 29 12.34 -1.54 1.41
N TRP A 30 11.75 -0.34 1.44
CA TRP A 30 12.43 0.88 0.95
C TRP A 30 13.12 1.69 2.06
N GLY A 31 13.14 1.19 3.30
CA GLY A 31 13.84 1.84 4.42
C GLY A 31 13.15 3.12 4.91
N ALA A 32 11.81 3.13 4.95
CA ALA A 32 11.04 4.25 5.46
C ALA A 32 11.33 4.52 6.94
N GLN A 33 11.44 5.79 7.30
CA GLN A 33 11.39 6.21 8.70
C GLN A 33 9.99 6.01 9.29
N THR A 34 9.92 5.83 10.60
CA THR A 34 8.66 5.79 11.35
C THR A 34 7.93 7.15 11.24
N PRO A 35 6.61 7.18 10.99
CA PRO A 35 5.82 8.42 11.04
C PRO A 35 5.90 9.10 12.40
N ARG A 36 5.85 10.44 12.45
CA ARG A 36 5.77 11.18 13.73
C ARG A 36 4.39 11.03 14.39
N ALA A 37 3.35 10.88 13.57
CA ALA A 37 1.98 10.59 13.99
C ALA A 37 1.24 9.87 12.86
N ILE A 38 0.17 9.14 13.20
CA ILE A 38 -0.66 8.39 12.24
C ILE A 38 -2.10 8.90 12.29
N LEU A 39 -2.49 9.53 11.17
CA LEU A 39 -3.85 9.91 10.75
C LEU A 39 -4.66 8.75 10.13
N PRO A 40 -5.58 8.00 10.78
CA PRO A 40 -6.37 7.00 10.05
C PRO A 40 -7.35 7.68 9.08
N MET A 41 -7.61 7.06 7.93
CA MET A 41 -8.62 7.51 6.97
C MET A 41 -9.88 6.66 7.09
N ASP A 42 -11.04 7.28 6.92
CA ASP A 42 -12.31 6.57 6.79
C ASP A 42 -12.33 5.81 5.47
N VAL A 43 -12.59 4.51 5.55
CA VAL A 43 -12.64 3.62 4.39
C VAL A 43 -14.08 3.16 4.12
N PRO A 44 -14.52 3.05 2.85
CA PRO A 44 -13.74 3.29 1.62
C PRO A 44 -13.54 4.78 1.32
N VAL A 45 -12.40 5.14 0.72
CA VAL A 45 -12.14 6.52 0.30
C VAL A 45 -12.87 6.84 -1.02
N PRO A 46 -13.48 8.02 -1.17
CA PRO A 46 -14.30 8.35 -2.36
C PRO A 46 -13.51 8.89 -3.55
N TYR A 47 -12.23 9.24 -3.38
CA TYR A 47 -11.41 9.90 -4.41
C TYR A 47 -10.02 9.29 -4.52
N ILE A 48 -9.48 9.30 -5.75
CA ILE A 48 -8.08 9.01 -6.06
C ILE A 48 -7.47 10.27 -6.66
N ILE A 49 -6.39 10.77 -6.07
CA ILE A 49 -5.66 11.95 -6.56
C ILE A 49 -4.31 11.49 -7.11
N LEU A 50 -4.09 11.71 -8.41
CA LEU A 50 -2.87 11.32 -9.09
C LEU A 50 -1.85 12.46 -9.05
N HIS A 51 -0.63 12.15 -8.61
CA HIS A 51 0.50 13.07 -8.57
C HIS A 51 1.68 12.50 -9.34
N HIS A 52 2.51 13.38 -9.88
CA HIS A 52 3.88 13.05 -10.26
C HIS A 52 4.84 13.72 -9.28
N THR A 53 6.03 13.16 -9.11
CA THR A 53 7.11 13.84 -8.42
C THR A 53 7.84 14.74 -9.44
N TYR A 54 8.12 15.99 -9.08
CA TYR A 54 9.01 16.84 -9.87
C TYR A 54 10.47 16.56 -9.50
N ILE A 55 10.75 16.61 -8.19
CA ILE A 55 12.01 16.21 -7.57
C ILE A 55 11.65 15.22 -6.46
N PRO A 56 12.30 14.04 -6.39
CA PRO A 56 13.28 13.50 -7.33
C PRO A 56 12.67 13.18 -8.71
N LYS A 57 13.55 13.13 -9.72
CA LYS A 57 13.20 12.67 -11.07
C LYS A 57 12.83 11.18 -11.04
N SER A 58 12.38 10.65 -12.19
CA SER A 58 12.11 9.22 -12.35
C SER A 58 13.32 8.36 -11.97
N CYS A 59 13.02 7.19 -11.42
CA CYS A 59 13.95 6.15 -11.02
C CYS A 59 13.52 4.83 -11.68
N ASN A 60 14.48 3.96 -12.00
CA ASN A 60 14.21 2.73 -12.77
C ASN A 60 14.82 1.47 -12.14
N THR A 61 15.32 1.55 -10.91
CA THR A 61 15.86 0.41 -10.16
C THR A 61 15.35 0.47 -8.73
N SER A 62 15.15 -0.68 -8.08
CA SER A 62 14.63 -0.71 -6.70
C SER A 62 15.48 0.12 -5.74
N SER A 63 16.81 0.06 -5.85
CA SER A 63 17.71 0.86 -5.00
C SER A 63 17.60 2.36 -5.27
N SER A 64 17.57 2.79 -6.54
CA SER A 64 17.42 4.21 -6.86
C SER A 64 16.04 4.75 -6.50
N CYS A 65 14.99 3.92 -6.60
CA CYS A 65 13.65 4.30 -6.17
C CYS A 65 13.50 4.34 -4.65
N ALA A 66 14.12 3.41 -3.91
CA ALA A 66 14.16 3.50 -2.45
C ALA A 66 14.86 4.78 -1.99
N ALA A 67 16.01 5.14 -2.60
CA ALA A 67 16.71 6.38 -2.30
C ALA A 67 15.88 7.64 -2.63
N ALA A 68 15.13 7.61 -3.74
CA ALA A 68 14.20 8.67 -4.11
C ALA A 68 13.07 8.84 -3.06
N MET A 69 12.46 7.73 -2.63
CA MET A 69 11.42 7.71 -1.58
C MET A 69 11.95 8.26 -0.26
N GLN A 70 13.14 7.84 0.17
CA GLN A 70 13.80 8.35 1.37
C GLN A 70 14.06 9.85 1.30
N THR A 71 14.55 10.35 0.16
CA THR A 71 14.81 11.79 -0.05
C THR A 71 13.52 12.60 0.07
N MET A 72 12.42 12.15 -0.54
CA MET A 72 11.12 12.80 -0.39
C MET A 72 10.61 12.76 1.05
N GLN A 73 10.74 11.62 1.72
CA GLN A 73 10.32 11.49 3.11
C GLN A 73 11.10 12.43 4.03
N ASN A 74 12.42 12.54 3.86
CA ASN A 74 13.26 13.48 4.60
C ASN A 74 12.85 14.93 4.33
N HIS A 75 12.59 15.30 3.07
CA HIS A 75 12.13 16.64 2.75
C HIS A 75 10.78 16.96 3.41
N HIS A 76 9.80 16.04 3.34
CA HIS A 76 8.50 16.25 3.97
C HIS A 76 8.60 16.33 5.49
N LYS A 77 9.35 15.43 6.14
CA LYS A 77 9.46 15.39 7.60
C LYS A 77 10.34 16.50 8.16
N ASP A 78 11.56 16.62 7.67
CA ASP A 78 12.58 17.48 8.25
C ASP A 78 12.62 18.86 7.61
N GLY A 79 12.29 18.95 6.31
CA GLY A 79 12.16 20.22 5.60
C GLY A 79 10.83 20.92 5.84
N LEU A 80 9.70 20.20 5.75
CA LEU A 80 8.35 20.78 5.85
C LEU A 80 7.66 20.54 7.20
N GLY A 81 8.27 19.74 8.09
CA GLY A 81 7.71 19.47 9.41
C GLY A 81 6.54 18.46 9.41
N TRP A 82 6.27 17.76 8.31
CA TRP A 82 5.15 16.83 8.21
C TRP A 82 5.36 15.57 9.05
N ASN A 83 4.27 14.85 9.28
CA ASN A 83 4.31 13.61 10.05
C ASN A 83 5.05 12.48 9.29
N ASP A 84 4.93 12.44 7.97
CA ASP A 84 5.48 11.41 7.09
C ASP A 84 5.58 11.90 5.63
N ILE A 85 5.95 11.01 4.70
CA ILE A 85 5.79 11.26 3.26
C ILE A 85 4.32 11.53 2.91
N GLY A 86 4.05 12.53 2.06
CA GLY A 86 2.71 13.04 1.82
C GLY A 86 1.81 12.22 0.88
N TYR A 87 2.32 11.13 0.31
CA TYR A 87 1.60 10.29 -0.65
C TYR A 87 1.20 8.95 -0.01
N LYS A 88 0.13 8.33 -0.52
CA LYS A 88 -0.44 7.06 -0.03
C LYS A 88 -0.30 5.95 -1.05
#